data_AF-A0A3B0VDD1-F1
#
_entry.id   AF-A0A3B0VDD1-F1
#
_cell.length_a   1.000
_cell.length_b   1.000
_cell.length_c   1.000
_cell.angle_alpha   90.00
_cell.angle_beta   90.00
_cell.angle_gamma   90.00
#
_symmetry.space_group_name_H-M   'P 1'
#
loop_
_entity.id
_entity.type
_entity.pdbx_description
1 polymer ?
#
loop_
_entity_poly.entity_id
_entity_poly.type
_entity_poly.pdbx_seq_one_letter_code
_entity_poly.pdbx_strand_id
1 'polypeptide(L)' 'MISRVGEGTKMVLTGDPHQIDNPYLDSNSNGLTYTVERLKGHAGCGHITLTKSERSRLSALAADYL' A
#
# COMPACT_ATOMS: atom_id res chain seq x y z
N MET A 1 13.75 7.87 6.72
CA MET A 1 12.76 8.84 7.22
C MET A 1 11.86 8.23 8.30
N ILE A 2 11.49 6.94 8.21
CA ILE A 2 10.76 6.22 9.27
C ILE A 2 11.53 6.13 10.60
N SER A 3 12.86 6.06 10.59
CA SER A 3 13.67 5.97 11.81
C SER A 3 13.72 7.25 12.67
N ARG A 4 13.08 8.34 12.23
CA ARG A 4 13.12 9.66 12.88
C ARG A 4 11.74 10.29 13.08
N VAL A 5 10.68 9.48 13.15
CA VAL A 5 9.34 10.00 13.43
C VAL A 5 9.20 10.36 14.91
N GLY A 6 8.56 11.50 15.19
CA GLY A 6 8.26 11.93 16.55
C GLY A 6 7.14 11.12 17.19
N GLU A 7 7.10 11.14 18.52
CA GLU A 7 6.06 10.51 19.32
C GLU A 7 4.65 10.98 18.91
N GLY A 8 3.67 10.06 18.94
CA GLY A 8 2.29 10.33 18.53
C GLY A 8 2.05 10.33 17.01
N THR A 9 3.10 10.19 16.19
CA THR A 9 2.92 10.13 14.73
C THR A 9 2.43 8.76 14.26
N LYS A 10 1.38 8.75 13.45
CA LYS A 10 0.94 7.57 12.71
C LYS A 10 1.41 7.67 11.26
N MET A 11 2.11 6.64 10.79
CA MET A 11 2.50 6.49 9.38
C MET A 11 1.54 5.51 8.69
N VAL A 12 1.05 5.88 7.51
CA VAL A 12 0.14 5.06 6.70
C VAL A 12 0.78 4.87 5.33
N LEU A 13 1.01 3.61 4.96
CA LEU A 13 1.49 3.22 3.63
C LEU A 13 0.32 2.62 2.86
N THR A 14 0.08 3.12 1.65
CA THR A 14 -1.00 2.66 0.78
C THR A 14 -0.47 2.50 -0.63
N GLY A 15 -0.98 1.50 -1.35
CA GLY A 15 -0.65 1.27 -2.75
C GLY A 15 -1.29 -0.02 -3.22
N ASP A 16 -1.08 -0.32 -4.50
CA ASP A 16 -1.45 -1.60 -5.10
C ASP A 16 -0.19 -2.45 -5.26
N PRO A 17 -0.06 -3.60 -4.57
CA PRO A 17 1.09 -4.48 -4.74
C PRO A 17 1.20 -5.03 -6.17
N HIS A 18 0.13 -5.00 -6.97
CA HIS A 18 0.15 -5.46 -8.36
C HIS A 18 0.52 -4.36 -9.36
N GLN A 19 0.61 -3.09 -8.92
CA GLN A 19 1.09 -2.01 -9.77
C GLN A 19 2.62 -2.03 -9.83
N ILE A 20 3.15 -2.75 -10.81
CA ILE A 20 4.59 -2.93 -11.03
C ILE A 20 5.02 -2.09 -12.23
N ASP A 21 5.83 -1.07 -11.97
CA ASP A 21 6.42 -0.17 -12.96
C ASP A 21 7.92 -0.43 -13.21
N ASN A 22 8.53 -1.32 -12.42
CA ASN A 22 9.95 -1.67 -12.50
C ASN A 22 10.15 -3.14 -12.90
N PRO A 23 10.95 -3.45 -13.94
CA PRO A 23 11.17 -4.82 -14.41
C PRO A 23 11.86 -5.75 -13.41
N TYR A 24 12.47 -5.21 -12.35
CA TYR A 24 13.15 -5.99 -11.30
C TYR A 24 12.28 -6.24 -10.06
N LEU A 25 11.05 -5.72 -10.04
CA LEU A 25 10.12 -5.89 -8.93
C LEU A 25 8.93 -6.74 -9.37
N ASP A 26 8.35 -7.45 -8.40
CA ASP A 26 7.09 -8.15 -8.54
C ASP A 26 6.18 -7.83 -7.35
N SER A 27 4.96 -8.40 -7.35
CA SER A 27 3.99 -8.13 -6.29
C SER A 27 4.42 -8.61 -4.91
N ASN A 28 5.42 -9.48 -4.83
CA ASN A 28 5.93 -10.04 -3.59
C ASN A 28 7.22 -9.35 -3.10
N SER A 29 7.91 -8.64 -3.99
CA SER A 29 9.21 -8.01 -3.73
C SER A 29 9.17 -6.48 -3.76
N ASN A 30 8.01 -5.88 -4.08
CA ASN A 30 7.85 -4.43 -4.00
C ASN A 30 7.97 -3.91 -2.56
N GLY A 31 8.17 -2.60 -2.43
CA GLY A 31 8.37 -1.94 -1.14
C GLY A 31 7.19 -2.06 -0.18
N LEU A 32 5.96 -2.20 -0.68
CA LEU A 32 4.77 -2.33 0.16
C LEU A 32 4.71 -3.72 0.81
N THR A 33 4.85 -4.78 0.00
CA THR A 33 4.86 -6.17 0.47
C THR A 33 6.05 -6.44 1.39
N TYR A 34 7.23 -5.94 1.02
CA TYR A 34 8.43 -6.05 1.86
C TYR A 34 8.24 -5.39 3.24
N THR A 35 7.61 -4.21 3.28
CA THR A 35 7.37 -3.49 4.53
C THR A 35 6.37 -4.22 5.42
N VAL A 36 5.28 -4.73 4.85
CA VAL A 36 4.27 -5.50 5.60
C VAL A 36 4.91 -6.74 6.22
N GLU A 37 5.67 -7.54 5.46
CA GLU A 37 6.30 -8.75 5.99
C GLU A 37 7.35 -8.43 7.06
N ARG A 38 8.12 -7.34 6.91
CA ARG A 38 9.13 -6.94 7.91
C ARG A 38 8.54 -6.46 9.23
N LEU A 39 7.35 -5.85 9.20
CA LEU A 39 6.68 -5.29 10.37
C LEU A 39 5.60 -6.21 10.95
N LYS A 40 5.33 -7.35 10.29
CA LYS A 40 4.33 -8.34 10.72
C LYS A 40 4.62 -8.84 12.12
N GLY A 41 3.58 -8.86 12.96
CA GLY A 41 3.68 -9.28 14.36
C GLY A 41 4.22 -8.20 15.31
N HIS A 42 4.60 -7.02 14.83
CA HIS A 42 4.95 -5.90 15.71
C HIS A 42 3.69 -5.24 16.28
N ALA A 43 3.62 -5.06 17.61
CA ALA A 43 2.41 -4.59 18.29
C ALA A 43 1.93 -3.18 17.86
N GLY A 44 2.82 -2.36 17.32
CA GLY A 44 2.50 -1.03 16.79
C GLY A 44 2.12 -0.99 15.31
N CYS A 45 2.11 -2.14 14.62
CA CYS A 45 1.83 -2.22 13.18
C CYS A 45 0.53 -3.00 12.92
N GLY A 46 -0.28 -2.48 12.00
CA GLY A 46 -1.42 -3.18 11.44
C GLY A 46 -1.35 -3.08 9.91
N HIS A 47 -1.76 -4.15 9.23
CA HIS A 47 -1.94 -4.14 7.79
C HIS A 47 -3.36 -4.62 7.46
N ILE A 48 -3.93 -4.05 6.41
CA ILE A 48 -5.24 -4.44 5.88
C ILE A 48 -5.08 -4.54 4.37
N THR A 49 -5.49 -5.69 3.81
CA THR A 49 -5.56 -5.89 2.37
C THR A 49 -7.01 -5.72 1.92
N LEU A 50 -7.25 -4.73 1.05
CA LEU A 50 -8.55 -4.53 0.44
C LEU A 50 -8.67 -5.44 -0.79
N THR A 51 -9.49 -6.48 -0.69
CA THR A 51 -9.68 -7.47 -1.78
C THR A 51 -10.77 -7.08 -2.76
N LYS A 52 -11.61 -6.10 -2.41
CA LYS A 52 -12.69 -5.59 -3.25
C LYS A 52 -12.59 -4.07 -3.36
N SER A 53 -12.62 -3.55 -4.59
CA SER A 53 -12.73 -2.13 -4.85
C SER A 53 -14.19 -1.78 -5.14
N GLU A 54 -14.71 -0.80 -4.41
CA GLU A 54 -15.99 -0.17 -4.74
C GLU A 54 -15.67 1.06 -5.61
N ARG A 55 -16.01 1.00 -6.90
CA ARG A 55 -15.85 2.16 -7.79
C ARG A 55 -17.01 3.11 -7.56
N SER A 56 -16.70 4.36 -7.20
CA SER A 56 -17.69 5.42 -7.21
C SER A 56 -18.14 5.72 -8.64
N ARG A 57 -19.34 6.30 -8.80
CA ARG A 57 -19.85 6.74 -10.12
C ARG A 57 -18.85 7.67 -10.84
N LEU A 58 -18.17 8.54 -10.10
CA LEU A 58 -17.13 9.43 -10.63
C LEU A 58 -15.91 8.65 -11.13
N SER A 59 -15.46 7.64 -10.37
CA SER A 59 -14.32 6.79 -10.75
C SER A 59 -14.63 5.93 -11.98
N ALA A 60 -15.86 5.44 -12.11
CA ALA A 60 -16.30 4.73 -13.31
C ALA A 60 -16.29 5.67 -14.53
N LEU A 61 -16.85 6.88 -14.39
CA LEU A 61 -16.84 7.88 -15.45
C LEU A 61 -15.42 8.23 -15.90
N ALA A 62 -14.49 8.46 -14.97
CA ALA A 62 -13.10 8.80 -15.30
C ALA A 62 -12.40 7.67 -16.09
N ALA A 63 -12.69 6.40 -15.79
CA ALA A 63 -12.11 5.25 -16.49
C ALA A 63 -12.67 5.07 -17.92
N ASP A 64 -13.86 5.57 -18.22
CA ASP A 64 -14.40 5.55 -19.58
C ASP A 64 -13.77 6.64 -20.48
N TYR A 65 -13.14 7.66 -19.88
CA TYR A 65 -12.54 8.81 -20.58
C TYR A 65 -11.00 8.83 -20.57
N LEU A 66 -10.33 7.84 -19.95
CA LEU A 66 -8.87 7.68 -19.85
C LEU A 66 -8.44 6.31 -20.38
#